data_AF-A0A246E7Z4-F1
#
_entry.id   AF-A0A246E7Z4-F1
#
_cell.length_a   1.000
_cell.length_b   1.000
_cell.length_c   1.000
_cell.angle_alpha   90.00
_cell.angle_beta   90.00
_cell.angle_gamma   90.00
#
_symmetry.space_group_name_H-M   'P 1'
#
loop_
_entity.id
_entity.type
_entity.pdbx_description
1 polymer ?
#
loop_
_entity_poly.entity_id
_entity_poly.type
_entity_poly.pdbx_seq_one_letter_code
_entity_poly.pdbx_strand_id
1 'polypeptide(L)' 'MHDTTEQERLDGLVAQLRADLPGENRATVEKYVRQRVSEVGLNVGDDEIARIVDDLAAD' A
#
# COMPACT_ATOMS: atom_id res chain seq x y z
N MET A 1 15.03 -15.60 -2.63
CA MET A 1 14.80 -14.89 -3.91
C MET A 1 13.35 -14.47 -4.10
N HIS A 2 12.36 -15.11 -3.44
CA HIS A 2 10.96 -14.67 -3.54
C HIS A 2 10.69 -13.33 -2.81
N ASP A 3 11.22 -13.15 -1.60
CA ASP A 3 10.96 -11.95 -0.79
C ASP A 3 11.34 -10.64 -1.49
N THR A 4 12.48 -10.62 -2.17
CA THR A 4 12.93 -9.43 -2.91
C THR A 4 11.94 -9.03 -3.99
N THR A 5 11.40 -9.99 -4.74
CA THR A 5 10.43 -9.71 -5.81
C THR A 5 9.07 -9.30 -5.26
N GLU A 6 8.64 -9.81 -4.12
CA GLU A 6 7.39 -9.39 -3.46
C GLU A 6 7.53 -7.99 -2.86
N GLN A 7 8.67 -7.66 -2.26
CA GLN A 7 8.98 -6.31 -1.77
C GLN A 7 9.06 -5.29 -2.91
N GLU A 8 9.78 -5.59 -4.00
CA GLU A 8 9.84 -4.70 -5.18
C GLU A 8 8.46 -4.43 -5.79
N ARG A 9 7.57 -5.44 -5.79
CA ARG A 9 6.18 -5.28 -6.23
C ARG A 9 5.38 -4.41 -5.27
N LEU A 10 5.58 -4.57 -3.97
CA LEU A 10 4.93 -3.76 -2.95
C LEU A 10 5.39 -2.30 -3.03
N ASP A 11 6.69 -2.04 -3.13
CA ASP A 11 7.25 -0.70 -3.30
C ASP A 11 6.67 -0.01 -4.56
N GLY A 12 6.62 -0.73 -5.69
CA GLY A 12 6.02 -0.23 -6.92
C GLY A 12 4.52 0.07 -6.78
N LEU A 13 3.80 -0.74 -6.00
CA LEU A 13 2.39 -0.52 -5.70
C LEU A 13 2.19 0.71 -4.81
N VAL A 14 2.99 0.88 -3.76
CA VAL A 14 2.91 2.03 -2.84
C VAL A 14 3.19 3.34 -3.59
N ALA A 15 4.18 3.36 -4.49
CA ALA A 15 4.48 4.52 -5.32
C ALA A 15 3.29 4.93 -6.21
N GLN A 16 2.53 3.97 -6.75
CA GLN A 16 1.32 4.25 -7.51
C GLN A 16 0.21 4.81 -6.62
N LEU A 17 -0.02 4.21 -5.46
CA LEU A 17 -1.03 4.65 -4.51
C LEU A 17 -0.78 6.08 -4.00
N ARG A 18 0.48 6.45 -3.76
CA ARG A 18 0.84 7.83 -3.38
C ARG A 18 0.45 8.84 -4.47
N ALA A 19 0.58 8.48 -5.73
CA ALA A 19 0.18 9.35 -6.85
C ALA A 19 -1.35 9.44 -7.01
N ASP A 20 -2.07 8.36 -6.69
CA ASP A 20 -3.53 8.26 -6.86
C ASP A 20 -4.34 8.88 -5.71
N LEU A 21 -3.75 9.01 -4.50
CA LEU A 21 -4.46 9.40 -3.27
C LEU A 21 -3.94 10.68 -2.59
N PRO A 22 -3.66 11.79 -3.31
CA PRO A 22 -3.17 13.01 -2.66
C PRO A 22 -4.25 13.64 -1.76
N GLY A 23 -3.92 13.86 -0.48
CA GLY A 23 -4.77 14.57 0.48
C GLY A 23 -6.03 13.81 0.93
N GLU A 24 -6.09 12.49 0.68
CA GLU A 24 -7.17 11.63 1.17
C GLU A 24 -7.04 11.36 2.68
N ASN A 25 -8.17 11.15 3.35
CA ASN A 25 -8.15 10.78 4.77
C ASN A 25 -7.68 9.31 4.92
N ARG A 26 -6.97 9.03 6.02
CA ARG A 26 -6.45 7.72 6.43
C ARG A 26 -7.43 6.56 6.20
N ALA A 27 -8.70 6.72 6.54
CA ALA A 27 -9.70 5.66 6.36
C ALA A 27 -9.95 5.30 4.87
N THR A 28 -9.90 6.30 3.98
CA THR A 28 -10.00 6.08 2.54
C THR A 28 -8.72 5.43 2.02
N VAL A 29 -7.55 5.96 2.43
CA VAL A 29 -6.24 5.40 2.08
C VAL A 29 -6.15 3.91 2.47
N GLU A 30 -6.54 3.55 3.70
CA GLU A 30 -6.55 2.16 4.15
C GLU A 30 -7.41 1.24 3.29
N LYS A 31 -8.62 1.69 2.96
CA LYS A 31 -9.53 0.93 2.09
C LYS A 31 -8.90 0.67 0.72
N TYR A 32 -8.29 1.70 0.12
CA TYR A 32 -7.64 1.58 -1.19
C TYR A 32 -6.41 0.69 -1.15
N VAL A 33 -5.54 0.83 -0.14
CA VAL A 33 -4.36 -0.03 0.04
C VAL A 33 -4.78 -1.50 0.15
N ARG A 34 -5.74 -1.81 1.04
CA ARG A 34 -6.25 -3.19 1.22
C ARG A 34 -6.84 -3.76 -0.06
N GLN A 35 -7.66 -2.97 -0.77
CA GLN A 35 -8.22 -3.38 -2.06
C GLN A 35 -7.09 -3.70 -3.05
N ARG A 36 -6.11 -2.81 -3.17
CA ARG A 36 -5.10 -2.91 -4.22
C ARG A 36 -4.13 -4.06 -4.01
N VAL A 37 -3.69 -4.26 -2.77
CA VAL A 37 -2.90 -5.43 -2.35
C VAL A 37 -3.62 -6.73 -2.69
N SER A 38 -4.93 -6.81 -2.40
CA SER A 38 -5.74 -7.99 -2.74
C SER A 38 -5.92 -8.18 -4.24
N GLU A 39 -6.07 -7.12 -5.02
CA GLU A 39 -6.23 -7.19 -6.49
C GLU A 39 -4.95 -7.71 -7.17
N VAL A 40 -3.78 -7.34 -6.66
CA VAL A 40 -2.49 -7.82 -7.20
C VAL A 40 -2.04 -9.16 -6.61
N GLY A 41 -2.80 -9.70 -5.65
CA GLY A 41 -2.53 -10.98 -4.99
C GLY A 41 -1.31 -10.96 -4.06
N LEU A 42 -0.93 -9.79 -3.54
CA LEU A 42 0.14 -9.68 -2.54
C LEU A 42 -0.42 -10.04 -1.16
N ASN A 43 0.29 -10.88 -0.41
CA ASN A 43 -0.08 -11.22 0.96
C ASN A 43 0.68 -10.30 1.93
N VAL A 44 0.07 -9.16 2.26
CA VAL A 44 0.66 -8.15 3.15
C VAL A 44 -0.06 -8.22 4.49
N GLY A 45 0.70 -8.30 5.58
CA GLY A 45 0.14 -8.32 6.95
C GLY A 45 -0.43 -6.96 7.37
N ASP A 46 -1.39 -6.96 8.29
CA ASP A 46 -2.06 -5.75 8.77
C ASP A 46 -1.09 -4.68 9.33
N ASP A 47 0.00 -5.08 9.99
CA ASP A 47 1.03 -4.15 10.49
C ASP A 47 1.73 -3.37 9.36
N GLU A 48 1.98 -4.05 8.23
CA GLU A 48 2.63 -3.44 7.07
C GLU A 48 1.64 -2.55 6.31
N ILE A 49 0.39 -2.98 6.19
CA ILE A 49 -0.69 -2.14 5.65
C ILE A 49 -0.83 -0.87 6.49
N ALA A 50 -0.83 -0.98 7.82
CA ALA A 50 -0.93 0.17 8.71
C ALA A 50 0.24 1.15 8.55
N ARG A 51 1.46 0.66 8.33
CA ARG A 51 2.64 1.51 8.03
C ARG A 51 2.50 2.24 6.71
N ILE A 52 2.11 1.52 5.64
CA ILE A 52 1.91 2.11 4.31
C ILE A 52 0.83 3.19 4.37
N VAL A 53 -0.27 2.93 5.07
CA VAL A 53 -1.37 3.88 5.21
C VAL A 53 -0.93 5.14 5.96
N ASP A 54 -0.12 4.99 7.01
CA ASP A 54 0.40 6.13 7.77
C ASP A 54 1.33 6.99 6.90
N ASP A 55 2.21 6.36 6.13
CA ASP A 55 3.11 7.03 5.18
C ASP A 55 2.35 7.77 4.07
N LEU A 56 1.31 7.15 3.51
CA LEU A 56 0.49 7.74 2.44
C LEU A 56 -0.43 8.85 2.94
N ALA A 57 -0.92 8.79 4.19
CA ALA A 57 -1.80 9.81 4.76
C ALA A 57 -1.04 10.98 5.40
N ALA A 58 0.28 10.87 5.57
CA ALA A 58 1.15 11.91 6.10
C ALA A 58 1.72 12.86 5.02
N ASP A 59 1.63 12.48 3.74
CA ASP A 59 2.06 13.24 2.55
C ASP A 59 0.95 14.18 2.05
#